data_AF-A0AAW0QU67-F1
#
_entry.id   AF-A0AAW0QU67-F1
#
_cell.length_a   1.000
_cell.length_b   1.000
_cell.length_c   1.000
_cell.angle_alpha   90.00
_cell.angle_beta   90.00
_cell.angle_gamma   90.00
#
_symmetry.space_group_name_H-M   'P 1'
#
loop_
_entity.id
_entity.type
_entity.pdbx_description
1 polymer ?
#
loop_
_entity_poly.entity_id
_entity_poly.type
_entity_poly.pdbx_seq_one_letter_code
_entity_poly.pdbx_strand_id
1 'polypeptide(L)'
;MSLAPTGARGKYLALWIVSRNLGQLVGGAINLSKNHEKGASGGITPDTYVAFIIIQCLALPFAFLLSPLEHVVRSDGTRILVSEKLSTRSEFKLIKFTMSSRLILLSALWALWSFFYSGTWSTYLGTYFTTRSRALSSLISPFFCIVGCFGLGFILDLKGVSQRRRAQIGLGTVVILNAGVYIWSIIMQVGFNQRDPGHIDWDDSLYPTAFLPYFLVQTTGPLSQSYMYWLLSSFATDAQANVRNGAAFRCLEAIGQAISYGMNTQIETSPLIGFIVSFALMAAALGPMIVLVNSTPDRIPADVVMEEQEKVHPEKVEGLKSQEV
;
A
#
# COMPACT_ATOMS: atom_id res chain seq x y z
N MET A 1 -10.51 -7.36 -6.16
CA MET A 1 -10.32 -8.83 -6.18
C MET A 1 -11.59 -9.61 -6.52
N SER A 2 -12.80 -9.09 -6.27
CA SER A 2 -14.07 -9.81 -6.52
C SER A 2 -14.44 -10.02 -7.99
N LEU A 3 -13.83 -9.26 -8.91
CA LEU A 3 -14.20 -9.26 -10.34
C LEU A 3 -13.40 -10.24 -11.20
N ALA A 4 -12.25 -10.74 -10.73
CA ALA A 4 -11.35 -11.56 -11.53
C ALA A 4 -11.77 -13.05 -11.54
N PRO A 5 -11.60 -13.78 -12.67
CA PRO A 5 -11.85 -15.21 -12.76
C PRO A 5 -11.05 -16.03 -11.73
N THR A 6 -11.61 -17.15 -11.29
CA THR A 6 -10.99 -18.10 -10.35
C THR A 6 -9.70 -18.64 -11.00
N GLY A 7 -8.53 -18.28 -10.46
CA GLY A 7 -7.22 -18.62 -11.04
C GLY A 7 -6.48 -17.46 -11.76
N ALA A 8 -7.17 -16.39 -12.14
CA ALA A 8 -6.54 -15.19 -12.73
C ALA A 8 -6.41 -14.01 -11.74
N ARG A 9 -6.89 -14.18 -10.49
CA ARG A 9 -6.89 -13.14 -9.44
C ARG A 9 -5.52 -12.48 -9.25
N GLY A 10 -4.44 -13.27 -9.27
CA GLY A 10 -3.07 -12.76 -9.16
C GLY A 10 -2.63 -11.91 -10.36
N LYS A 11 -3.02 -12.29 -11.59
CA LYS A 11 -2.69 -11.53 -12.81
C LYS A 11 -3.38 -10.17 -12.85
N TYR A 12 -4.66 -10.11 -12.49
CA TYR A 12 -5.40 -8.84 -12.42
C TYR A 12 -4.92 -7.95 -11.26
N LEU A 13 -4.52 -8.56 -10.13
CA LEU A 13 -3.89 -7.82 -9.03
C LEU A 13 -2.56 -7.22 -9.47
N ALA A 14 -1.70 -8.02 -10.12
CA ALA A 14 -0.43 -7.57 -10.67
C ALA A 14 -0.64 -6.43 -11.68
N LEU A 15 -1.61 -6.55 -12.60
CA LEU A 15 -1.97 -5.51 -13.55
C LEU A 15 -2.39 -4.22 -12.84
N TRP A 16 -3.23 -4.30 -11.80
CA TRP A 16 -3.65 -3.13 -11.02
C TRP A 16 -2.47 -2.45 -10.32
N ILE A 17 -1.57 -3.22 -9.69
CA ILE A 17 -0.36 -2.70 -9.04
C ILE A 17 0.55 -2.02 -10.05
N VAL A 18 0.78 -2.66 -11.20
CA VAL A 18 1.61 -2.12 -12.28
C VAL A 18 0.99 -0.83 -12.82
N SER A 19 -0.31 -0.80 -13.15
CA SER A 19 -0.98 0.41 -13.64
C SER A 19 -0.92 1.56 -12.63
N ARG A 20 -1.14 1.28 -11.34
CA ARG A 20 -1.05 2.30 -10.28
C ARG A 20 0.36 2.87 -10.16
N ASN A 21 1.38 2.01 -10.14
CA ASN A 21 2.76 2.43 -9.94
C ASN A 21 3.37 3.02 -11.22
N LEU A 22 2.88 2.65 -12.42
CA LEU A 22 3.23 3.27 -13.69
C LEU A 22 2.76 4.72 -13.75
N GLY A 23 1.60 5.04 -13.18
CA GLY A 23 1.17 6.43 -13.00
C GLY A 23 2.16 7.25 -12.17
N GLN A 24 2.68 6.68 -11.08
CA GLN A 24 3.72 7.33 -10.28
C GLN A 24 5.04 7.49 -11.06
N LEU A 25 5.43 6.47 -11.83
CA LEU A 25 6.63 6.50 -12.68
C LEU A 25 6.54 7.61 -13.73
N VAL A 26 5.41 7.74 -14.42
CA VAL A 26 5.16 8.81 -15.40
C VAL A 26 5.20 10.18 -14.72
N GLY A 27 4.56 10.32 -13.56
CA GLY A 27 4.62 11.57 -12.79
C GLY A 27 6.03 11.93 -12.34
N GLY A 28 6.81 10.95 -11.89
CA GLY A 28 8.22 11.13 -11.53
C GLY A 28 9.09 11.50 -12.73
N ALA A 29 8.85 10.89 -13.89
CA ALA A 29 9.55 11.22 -15.14
C ALA A 29 9.27 12.65 -15.60
N ILE A 30 8.01 13.10 -15.52
CA ILE A 30 7.64 14.50 -15.83
C ILE A 30 8.34 15.45 -14.87
N ASN A 31 8.30 15.17 -13.57
CA ASN A 31 8.97 15.98 -12.54
C ASN A 31 10.47 16.08 -12.80
N LEU A 32 11.13 14.95 -13.08
CA LEU A 32 12.55 14.91 -13.41
C LEU A 32 12.87 15.69 -14.69
N SER A 33 12.09 15.53 -15.76
CA SER A 33 12.33 16.21 -17.03
C SER A 33 12.31 17.74 -16.91
N LYS A 34 11.46 18.28 -16.04
CA LYS A 34 11.30 19.73 -15.82
C LYS A 34 12.26 20.30 -14.77
N ASN A 35 12.74 19.49 -13.83
CA ASN A 35 13.59 19.92 -12.71
C ASN A 35 15.02 19.34 -12.78
N HIS A 36 15.53 19.03 -13.98
CA HIS A 36 16.85 18.43 -14.17
C HIS A 36 18.01 19.45 -14.18
N GLU A 37 17.74 20.73 -14.51
CA GLU A 37 18.79 21.75 -14.70
C GLU A 37 19.43 22.22 -13.37
N LYS A 38 20.74 22.51 -13.42
CA LYS A 38 21.53 22.98 -12.27
C LYS A 38 21.23 24.45 -11.97
N GLY A 39 21.03 24.80 -10.69
CA GLY A 39 20.92 26.19 -10.24
C GLY A 39 19.50 26.74 -10.05
N ALA A 40 18.45 25.94 -10.22
CA ALA A 40 17.09 26.33 -9.88
C ALA A 40 16.90 26.40 -8.36
N SER A 41 17.15 27.57 -7.76
CA SER A 41 16.84 27.86 -6.36
C SER A 41 15.34 28.15 -6.22
N GLY A 42 14.56 27.13 -5.90
CA GLY A 42 13.11 27.25 -5.69
C GLY A 42 12.40 25.90 -5.76
N GLY A 43 11.17 25.83 -5.24
CA GLY A 43 10.33 24.63 -5.34
C GLY A 43 10.08 24.18 -6.78
N ILE A 44 9.38 23.05 -6.94
CA ILE A 44 9.03 22.48 -8.25
C ILE A 44 8.47 23.57 -9.19
N THR A 45 9.00 23.68 -10.40
CA THR A 45 8.60 24.74 -11.36
C THR A 45 7.08 24.72 -11.60
N PRO A 46 6.39 25.88 -11.59
CA PRO A 46 4.95 26.00 -11.83
C PRO A 46 4.42 25.23 -13.04
N ASP A 47 5.20 25.19 -14.12
CA ASP A 47 4.94 24.40 -15.33
C ASP A 47 4.65 22.92 -15.06
N THR A 48 5.32 22.34 -14.07
CA THR A 48 5.14 20.93 -13.69
C THR A 48 3.72 20.70 -13.18
N TYR A 49 3.17 21.65 -12.41
CA TYR A 49 1.80 21.56 -11.91
C TYR A 49 0.76 21.66 -13.03
N VAL A 50 1.01 22.49 -14.06
CA VAL A 50 0.12 22.61 -15.22
C VAL A 50 0.00 21.27 -15.96
N ALA A 51 1.12 20.58 -16.19
CA ALA A 51 1.10 19.25 -16.81
C ALA A 51 0.28 18.24 -16.00
N PHE A 52 0.42 18.24 -14.67
CA PHE A 52 -0.37 17.38 -13.79
C PHE A 52 -1.86 17.71 -13.80
N ILE A 53 -2.25 18.99 -13.86
CA ILE A 53 -3.65 19.42 -13.92
C ILE A 53 -4.29 18.95 -15.23
N ILE A 54 -3.61 19.10 -16.36
CA ILE A 54 -4.11 18.65 -17.68
C ILE A 54 -4.40 17.14 -17.65
N ILE A 55 -3.46 16.33 -17.14
CA ILE A 55 -3.64 14.88 -17.03
C ILE A 55 -4.83 14.53 -16.13
N GLN A 56 -5.00 15.23 -15.00
CA GLN A 56 -6.13 15.03 -14.09
C GLN A 56 -7.46 15.39 -14.74
N CYS A 57 -7.54 16.48 -15.51
CA CYS A 57 -8.74 16.88 -16.24
C CYS A 57 -9.12 15.87 -17.33
N LEU A 58 -8.12 15.26 -17.99
CA LEU A 58 -8.36 14.20 -18.97
C LEU A 58 -8.88 12.90 -18.34
N ALA A 59 -8.65 12.65 -17.05
CA ALA A 59 -9.16 11.45 -16.40
C ALA A 59 -10.70 11.37 -16.38
N LEU A 60 -11.39 12.52 -16.32
CA LEU A 60 -12.85 12.59 -16.28
C LEU A 60 -13.52 12.06 -17.57
N PRO A 61 -13.17 12.50 -18.80
CA PRO A 61 -13.73 11.93 -20.01
C PRO A 61 -13.40 10.44 -20.14
N PHE A 62 -12.21 9.99 -19.76
CA PHE A 62 -11.88 8.56 -19.74
C PHE A 62 -12.73 7.74 -18.77
N ALA A 63 -13.17 8.33 -17.65
CA ALA A 63 -14.06 7.64 -16.71
C ALA A 63 -15.43 7.32 -17.32
N PHE A 64 -15.94 8.15 -18.24
CA PHE A 64 -17.20 7.88 -18.96
C PHE A 64 -17.08 6.74 -19.98
N LEU A 65 -15.87 6.37 -20.39
CA LEU A 65 -15.64 5.20 -21.25
C LEU A 65 -15.64 3.88 -20.46
N LEU A 66 -15.64 3.92 -19.12
CA LEU A 66 -15.69 2.71 -18.30
C LEU A 66 -17.10 2.12 -18.31
N SER A 67 -17.19 0.85 -18.72
CA SER A 67 -18.46 0.12 -18.75
C SER A 67 -19.00 -0.11 -17.33
N PRO A 68 -20.32 0.06 -17.09
CA PRO A 68 -20.95 -0.27 -15.81
C PRO A 68 -20.69 -1.74 -15.44
N LEU A 69 -20.46 -2.03 -14.16
CA LEU A 69 -20.13 -3.37 -13.66
C LEU A 69 -21.16 -4.45 -14.07
N GLU A 70 -22.41 -4.05 -14.28
CA GLU A 70 -23.53 -4.90 -14.72
C GLU A 70 -23.37 -5.42 -16.16
N HIS A 71 -22.61 -4.69 -16.98
CA HIS A 71 -22.31 -5.02 -18.38
C HIS A 71 -20.94 -5.66 -18.56
N VAL A 72 -20.18 -5.85 -17.47
CA VAL A 72 -18.86 -6.48 -17.53
C VAL A 72 -19.03 -8.00 -17.60
N VAL A 73 -18.67 -8.56 -18.75
CA VAL A 73 -18.56 -10.01 -18.96
C VAL A 73 -17.10 -10.40 -18.75
N ARG A 74 -16.85 -11.38 -17.89
CA ARG A 74 -15.50 -11.90 -17.66
C ARG A 74 -15.00 -12.63 -18.91
N SER A 75 -13.69 -12.84 -18.98
CA SER A 75 -13.05 -13.60 -20.07
C SER A 75 -13.54 -15.06 -20.18
N ASP A 76 -14.15 -15.58 -19.12
CA ASP A 76 -14.78 -16.91 -19.04
C ASP A 76 -16.28 -16.90 -19.42
N GLY A 77 -16.81 -15.78 -19.91
CA GLY A 77 -18.22 -15.64 -20.27
C GLY A 77 -19.17 -15.44 -19.08
N THR A 78 -18.69 -15.53 -17.84
CA THR A 78 -19.53 -15.38 -16.65
C THR A 78 -19.82 -13.90 -16.35
N ARG A 79 -21.05 -13.61 -15.88
CA ARG A 79 -21.44 -12.28 -15.41
C ARG A 79 -21.11 -12.11 -13.93
N ILE A 80 -20.73 -10.89 -13.54
CA ILE A 80 -20.46 -10.57 -12.14
C ILE A 80 -21.77 -10.54 -11.36
N LEU A 81 -21.87 -11.36 -10.31
CA LEU A 81 -22.95 -11.29 -9.33
C LEU A 81 -22.79 -9.99 -8.53
N VAL A 82 -23.60 -8.98 -8.85
CA VAL A 82 -23.68 -7.74 -8.08
C VAL A 82 -24.53 -8.03 -6.84
N SER A 83 -23.96 -7.78 -5.66
CA SER A 83 -24.68 -7.92 -4.39
C SER A 83 -25.89 -6.98 -4.40
N GLU A 84 -27.01 -7.45 -3.85
CA GLU A 84 -28.24 -6.67 -3.74
C GLU A 84 -27.98 -5.35 -3.00
N LYS A 85 -28.60 -4.26 -3.46
CA LYS A 85 -28.42 -2.93 -2.86
C LYS A 85 -29.01 -2.94 -1.45
N LEU A 86 -28.16 -2.73 -0.45
CA LEU A 86 -28.60 -2.63 0.94
C LEU A 86 -29.17 -1.23 1.21
N SER A 87 -30.12 -1.13 2.13
CA SER A 87 -30.60 0.17 2.62
C SER A 87 -29.46 0.90 3.35
N THR A 88 -29.34 2.23 3.15
CA THR A 88 -28.29 3.08 3.73
C THR A 88 -28.16 2.93 5.26
N ARG A 89 -29.27 2.72 5.97
CA ARG A 89 -29.26 2.49 7.44
C ARG A 89 -28.63 1.14 7.81
N SER A 90 -28.93 0.11 7.02
CA SER A 90 -28.35 -1.22 7.20
C SER A 90 -26.85 -1.19 6.91
N GLU A 91 -26.42 -0.51 5.85
CA GLU A 91 -25.00 -0.32 5.54
C GLU A 91 -24.25 0.38 6.67
N PHE A 92 -24.79 1.47 7.23
CA PHE A 92 -24.15 2.17 8.34
C PHE A 92 -23.99 1.28 9.59
N LYS A 93 -25.00 0.45 9.89
CA LYS A 93 -24.93 -0.53 10.99
C LYS A 93 -23.83 -1.56 10.74
N LEU A 94 -23.71 -2.05 9.51
CA LEU A 94 -22.65 -2.97 9.08
C LEU A 94 -21.26 -2.33 9.15
N ILE A 95 -21.12 -1.05 8.77
CA ILE A 95 -19.86 -0.30 8.88
C ILE A 95 -19.47 -0.15 10.36
N LYS A 96 -20.41 0.24 11.23
CA LYS A 96 -20.14 0.36 12.67
C LYS A 96 -19.72 -0.96 13.29
N PHE A 97 -20.39 -2.05 12.90
CA PHE A 97 -20.02 -3.40 13.34
C PHE A 97 -18.63 -3.78 12.83
N THR A 98 -18.32 -3.50 11.56
CA THR A 98 -17.01 -3.77 10.97
C THR A 98 -15.91 -3.00 11.68
N MET A 99 -16.11 -1.71 11.96
CA MET A 99 -15.16 -0.90 12.74
C MET A 99 -14.90 -1.43 14.14
N SER A 100 -15.93 -2.01 14.76
CA SER A 100 -15.84 -2.59 16.12
C SER A 100 -15.37 -4.05 16.12
N SER A 101 -15.09 -4.61 14.94
CA SER A 101 -14.59 -5.98 14.81
C SER A 101 -13.25 -6.11 15.50
N ARG A 102 -13.05 -7.24 16.21
CA ARG A 102 -11.76 -7.60 16.81
C ARG A 102 -10.62 -7.53 15.79
N LEU A 103 -10.89 -7.86 14.53
CA LEU A 103 -9.91 -7.77 13.45
C LEU A 103 -9.46 -6.32 13.25
N ILE A 104 -10.41 -5.40 13.05
CA ILE A 104 -10.10 -4.00 12.79
C ILE A 104 -9.42 -3.35 13.99
N LEU A 105 -9.91 -3.61 15.20
CA LEU A 105 -9.30 -3.07 16.43
C LEU A 105 -7.86 -3.55 16.63
N LEU A 106 -7.57 -4.83 16.39
CA LEU A 106 -6.20 -5.35 16.46
C LEU A 106 -5.31 -4.81 15.34
N SER A 107 -5.88 -4.55 14.16
CA SER A 107 -5.17 -3.96 13.03
C SER A 107 -4.98 -2.45 13.09
N ALA A 108 -5.72 -1.75 13.96
CA ALA A 108 -5.85 -0.30 13.87
C ALA A 108 -4.53 0.43 14.10
N LEU A 109 -3.74 -0.02 15.07
CA LEU A 109 -2.42 0.55 15.35
C LEU A 109 -1.44 0.30 14.20
N TRP A 110 -1.51 -0.86 13.55
CA TRP A 110 -0.70 -1.15 12.37
C TRP A 110 -1.13 -0.28 11.18
N ALA A 111 -2.44 -0.09 10.98
CA ALA A 111 -2.98 0.77 9.94
C ALA A 111 -2.48 2.21 10.08
N LEU A 112 -2.57 2.76 11.30
CA LEU A 112 -2.06 4.09 11.64
C LEU A 112 -0.55 4.19 11.35
N TRP A 113 0.22 3.19 11.77
CA TRP A 113 1.67 3.17 11.58
C TRP A 113 2.08 3.04 10.10
N SER A 114 1.38 2.23 9.32
CA SER A 114 1.80 1.81 7.97
C SER A 114 2.06 2.95 6.98
N PHE A 115 1.43 4.12 7.17
CA PHE A 115 1.69 5.33 6.39
C PHE A 115 2.19 6.51 7.20
N PHE A 116 2.39 6.34 8.50
CA PHE A 116 2.89 7.38 9.37
C PHE A 116 4.29 7.85 8.92
N TYR A 117 5.10 6.98 8.33
CA TYR A 117 6.43 7.31 7.82
C TYR A 117 6.42 8.39 6.71
N SER A 118 5.31 8.53 5.95
CA SER A 118 5.27 9.36 4.75
C SER A 118 5.58 10.83 5.04
N GLY A 119 5.06 11.39 6.13
CA GLY A 119 5.30 12.78 6.48
C GLY A 119 6.77 13.03 6.83
N THR A 120 7.33 12.21 7.74
CA THR A 120 8.68 12.44 8.27
C THR A 120 9.77 12.24 7.22
N TRP A 121 9.67 11.20 6.40
CA TRP A 121 10.64 10.98 5.32
C TRP A 121 10.48 11.97 4.17
N SER A 122 9.27 12.50 3.93
CA SER A 122 9.07 13.60 2.98
C SER A 122 9.74 14.88 3.48
N THR A 123 9.64 15.20 4.78
CA THR A 123 10.35 16.33 5.39
C THR A 123 11.86 16.12 5.33
N TYR A 124 12.38 14.94 5.70
CA TYR A 124 13.80 14.61 5.57
C TYR A 124 14.33 14.85 4.15
N LEU A 125 13.60 14.36 3.15
CA LEU A 125 13.95 14.56 1.76
C LEU A 125 13.88 16.05 1.37
N GLY A 126 12.86 16.77 1.83
CA GLY A 126 12.66 18.20 1.56
C GLY A 126 13.72 19.12 2.19
N THR A 127 14.23 18.77 3.37
CA THR A 127 15.20 19.56 4.12
C THR A 127 16.62 19.37 3.59
N TYR A 128 17.05 18.12 3.35
CA TYR A 128 18.45 17.81 3.10
C TYR A 128 18.81 17.61 1.63
N PHE A 129 17.85 17.47 0.71
CA PHE A 129 18.13 17.17 -0.69
C PHE A 129 17.70 18.27 -1.65
N THR A 130 18.49 18.44 -2.71
CA THR A 130 18.18 19.34 -3.83
C THR A 130 16.90 18.92 -4.56
N THR A 131 16.26 19.86 -5.27
CA THR A 131 15.11 19.57 -6.14
C THR A 131 15.41 18.47 -7.17
N ARG A 132 16.62 18.45 -7.74
CA ARG A 132 17.08 17.44 -8.70
C ARG A 132 17.10 16.04 -8.08
N SER A 133 17.69 15.91 -6.88
CA SER A 133 17.71 14.68 -6.09
C SER A 133 16.31 14.16 -5.74
N ARG A 134 15.38 15.07 -5.42
CA ARG A 134 13.97 14.75 -5.13
C ARG A 134 13.19 14.32 -6.38
N ALA A 135 13.48 14.94 -7.51
CA ALA A 135 12.86 14.55 -8.76
C ALA A 135 13.34 13.16 -9.19
N LEU A 136 14.63 12.84 -9.03
CA LEU A 136 15.17 11.50 -9.26
C LEU A 136 14.53 10.47 -8.32
N SER A 137 14.34 10.80 -7.05
CA SER A 137 13.71 9.89 -6.09
C SER A 137 12.27 9.56 -6.46
N SER A 138 11.53 10.53 -7.00
CA SER A 138 10.15 10.32 -7.47
C SER A 138 10.03 9.35 -8.64
N LEU A 139 11.12 9.13 -9.40
CA LEU A 139 11.19 8.15 -10.49
C LEU A 139 11.65 6.77 -9.98
N ILE A 140 12.73 6.72 -9.19
CA ILE A 140 13.38 5.47 -8.80
C ILE A 140 12.58 4.74 -7.70
N SER A 141 12.04 5.46 -6.71
CA SER A 141 11.34 4.83 -5.58
C SER A 141 10.13 3.97 -6.01
N PRO A 142 9.23 4.43 -6.90
CA PRO A 142 8.09 3.61 -7.34
C PRO A 142 8.50 2.34 -8.09
N PHE A 143 9.57 2.40 -8.91
CA PHE A 143 10.03 1.24 -9.68
C PHE A 143 10.45 0.09 -8.77
N PHE A 144 11.25 0.36 -7.75
CA PHE A 144 11.68 -0.67 -6.82
C PHE A 144 10.61 -1.05 -5.79
N CYS A 145 9.69 -0.14 -5.47
CA CYS A 145 8.48 -0.49 -4.73
C CYS A 145 7.68 -1.59 -5.44
N ILE A 146 7.55 -1.54 -6.77
CA ILE A 146 6.95 -2.64 -7.56
C ILE A 146 7.71 -3.95 -7.31
N VAL A 147 9.03 -3.94 -7.48
CA VAL A 147 9.88 -5.13 -7.31
C VAL A 147 9.75 -5.71 -5.90
N GLY A 148 9.79 -4.86 -4.87
CA GLY A 148 9.59 -5.24 -3.48
C GLY A 148 8.24 -5.91 -3.27
N CYS A 149 7.14 -5.29 -3.71
CA CYS A 149 5.80 -5.86 -3.61
C CYS A 149 5.67 -7.23 -4.29
N PHE A 150 6.31 -7.43 -5.45
CA PHE A 150 6.37 -8.76 -6.07
C PHE A 150 7.16 -9.76 -5.22
N GLY A 151 8.31 -9.35 -4.67
CA GLY A 151 9.12 -10.19 -3.76
C GLY A 151 8.33 -10.68 -2.54
N LEU A 152 7.59 -9.78 -1.89
CA LEU A 152 6.68 -10.15 -0.81
C LEU A 152 5.54 -11.03 -1.31
N GLY A 153 5.03 -10.82 -2.52
CA GLY A 153 4.05 -11.72 -3.14
C GLY A 153 4.54 -13.17 -3.24
N PHE A 154 5.82 -13.39 -3.56
CA PHE A 154 6.41 -14.75 -3.61
C PHE A 154 6.54 -15.39 -2.22
N ILE A 155 6.94 -14.62 -1.20
CA ILE A 155 6.95 -15.09 0.20
C ILE A 155 5.50 -15.37 0.65
N LEU A 156 4.61 -14.47 0.23
CA LEU A 156 3.16 -14.52 0.20
C LEU A 156 2.69 -15.88 -0.21
N ASP A 157 2.99 -16.31 -1.43
CA ASP A 157 2.43 -17.47 -2.11
C ASP A 157 3.28 -18.75 -2.00
N LEU A 158 4.09 -18.87 -0.94
CA LEU A 158 4.91 -20.06 -0.73
C LEU A 158 4.05 -21.34 -0.65
N LYS A 159 4.20 -22.22 -1.63
CA LYS A 159 3.49 -23.50 -1.70
C LYS A 159 4.09 -24.49 -0.69
N GLY A 160 3.24 -25.15 0.11
CA GLY A 160 3.66 -26.16 1.10
C GLY A 160 3.79 -25.65 2.54
N VAL A 161 3.49 -24.37 2.80
CA VAL A 161 3.48 -23.78 4.14
C VAL A 161 2.04 -23.39 4.53
N SER A 162 1.65 -23.62 5.79
CA SER A 162 0.31 -23.23 6.27
C SER A 162 0.12 -21.71 6.21
N GLN A 163 -1.12 -21.26 6.01
CA GLN A 163 -1.48 -19.84 5.91
C GLN A 163 -0.97 -19.04 7.13
N ARG A 164 -1.10 -19.61 8.32
CA ARG A 164 -0.60 -19.03 9.57
C ARG A 164 0.91 -18.86 9.58
N ARG A 165 1.66 -19.84 9.08
CA ARG A 165 3.13 -19.75 9.03
C ARG A 165 3.60 -18.77 7.96
N ARG A 166 2.90 -18.67 6.83
CA ARG A 166 3.11 -17.62 5.81
C ARG A 166 2.90 -16.22 6.41
N ALA A 167 1.83 -16.04 7.20
CA ALA A 167 1.57 -14.80 7.93
C ALA A 167 2.70 -14.45 8.92
N GLN A 168 3.20 -15.42 9.69
CA GLN A 168 4.34 -15.21 10.60
C GLN A 168 5.62 -14.79 9.88
N ILE A 169 5.96 -15.47 8.77
CA ILE A 169 7.16 -15.15 7.97
C ILE A 169 7.01 -13.76 7.33
N GLY A 170 5.82 -13.44 6.80
CA GLY A 170 5.49 -12.13 6.26
C GLY A 170 5.66 -11.01 7.30
N LEU A 171 5.10 -11.19 8.50
CA LEU A 171 5.26 -10.24 9.60
C LEU A 171 6.74 -10.04 9.96
N GLY A 172 7.49 -11.13 10.13
CA GLY A 172 8.92 -11.05 10.45
C GLY A 172 9.71 -10.30 9.37
N THR A 173 9.45 -10.60 8.10
CA THR A 173 10.09 -9.93 6.96
C THR A 173 9.81 -8.43 6.98
N VAL A 174 8.54 -8.02 7.12
CA VAL A 174 8.15 -6.61 7.12
C VAL A 174 8.77 -5.86 8.31
N VAL A 175 8.72 -6.44 9.51
CA VAL A 175 9.21 -5.81 10.74
C VAL A 175 10.72 -5.68 10.72
N ILE A 176 11.46 -6.72 10.33
CA ILE A 176 12.93 -6.70 10.27
C ILE A 176 13.41 -5.66 9.24
N LEU A 177 12.79 -5.65 8.04
CA LEU A 177 13.15 -4.68 7.01
C LEU A 177 12.87 -3.25 7.46
N ASN A 178 11.69 -2.95 8.02
CA ASN A 178 11.37 -1.61 8.51
C ASN A 178 12.25 -1.19 9.70
N ALA A 179 12.52 -2.10 10.64
CA ALA A 179 13.40 -1.83 11.77
C ALA A 179 14.82 -1.48 11.32
N GLY A 180 15.40 -2.23 10.37
CA GLY A 180 16.71 -1.96 9.81
C GLY A 180 16.79 -0.58 9.14
N VAL A 181 15.76 -0.23 8.35
CA VAL A 181 15.67 1.08 7.71
C VAL A 181 15.54 2.20 8.73
N TYR A 182 14.70 2.04 9.75
CA TYR A 182 14.51 3.05 10.79
C TYR A 182 15.77 3.29 11.61
N ILE A 183 16.48 2.23 12.00
CA ILE A 183 17.77 2.35 12.70
C ILE A 183 18.77 3.11 11.84
N TRP A 184 18.87 2.78 10.55
CA TRP A 184 19.76 3.49 9.62
C TRP A 184 19.35 4.98 9.47
N SER A 185 18.06 5.26 9.27
CA SER A 185 17.57 6.65 9.19
C SER A 185 17.85 7.45 10.46
N ILE A 186 17.71 6.86 11.64
CA ILE A 186 18.04 7.51 12.91
C ILE A 186 19.53 7.81 13.00
N ILE A 187 20.41 6.85 12.65
CA ILE A 187 21.87 7.05 12.66
C ILE A 187 22.26 8.22 11.74
N MET A 188 21.71 8.25 10.52
CA MET A 188 21.96 9.34 9.57
C MET A 188 21.44 10.68 10.08
N GLN A 189 20.22 10.71 10.63
CA GLN A 189 19.64 11.94 11.17
C GLN A 189 20.42 12.49 12.37
N VAL A 190 20.90 11.62 13.25
CA VAL A 190 21.77 12.04 14.37
C VAL A 190 23.07 12.64 13.85
N GLY A 191 23.66 12.04 12.81
CA GLY A 191 24.83 12.61 12.13
C GLY A 191 24.55 14.00 11.53
N PHE A 192 23.42 14.17 10.86
CA PHE A 192 23.03 15.45 10.25
C PHE A 192 22.64 16.53 11.25
N ASN A 193 22.09 16.16 12.41
CA ASN A 193 21.87 17.09 13.50
C ASN A 193 23.19 17.61 14.12
N GLN A 194 24.27 16.82 14.06
CA GLN A 194 25.58 17.23 14.57
C GLN A 194 26.41 18.00 13.54
N ARG A 195 26.31 17.62 12.26
CA ARG A 195 26.91 18.31 11.12
C ARG A 195 25.89 18.45 10.03
N ASP A 196 25.43 19.66 9.80
CA ASP A 196 24.53 19.96 8.70
C ASP A 196 25.21 19.61 7.37
N PRO A 197 24.69 18.63 6.60
CA PRO A 197 25.27 18.26 5.31
C PRO A 197 25.01 19.30 4.22
N GLY A 198 24.20 20.32 4.49
CA GLY A 198 23.71 21.25 3.48
C GLY A 198 22.75 20.55 2.52
N HIS A 199 22.61 21.08 1.31
CA HIS A 199 21.77 20.50 0.27
C HIS A 199 22.52 19.46 -0.55
N ILE A 200 22.26 18.18 -0.29
CA ILE A 200 22.87 17.04 -0.96
C ILE A 200 22.32 16.97 -2.39
N ASP A 201 23.20 17.12 -3.38
CA ASP A 201 22.90 16.88 -4.79
C ASP A 201 23.23 15.43 -5.17
N TRP A 202 22.69 14.99 -6.30
CA TRP A 202 22.84 13.61 -6.76
C TRP A 202 24.26 13.21 -7.21
N ASP A 203 25.14 14.21 -7.38
CA ASP A 203 26.53 14.10 -7.84
C ASP A 203 27.46 14.01 -6.61
N ASP A 204 26.93 14.23 -5.40
CA ASP A 204 27.71 14.21 -4.16
C ASP A 204 27.97 12.78 -3.69
N SER A 205 29.18 12.53 -3.16
CA SER A 205 29.55 11.23 -2.61
C SER A 205 28.69 10.79 -1.42
N LEU A 206 28.04 11.73 -0.73
CA LEU A 206 27.14 11.48 0.40
C LEU A 206 25.74 11.03 -0.05
N TYR A 207 25.35 11.33 -1.29
CA TYR A 207 24.03 11.04 -1.84
C TYR A 207 23.59 9.58 -1.66
N PRO A 208 24.33 8.56 -2.15
CA PRO A 208 23.86 7.18 -2.05
C PRO A 208 23.64 6.75 -0.60
N THR A 209 24.53 7.12 0.32
CA THR A 209 24.46 6.74 1.73
C THR A 209 23.29 7.42 2.46
N ALA A 210 23.01 8.69 2.15
CA ALA A 210 21.93 9.47 2.75
C ALA A 210 20.56 9.15 2.13
N PHE A 211 20.55 8.78 0.85
CA PHE A 211 19.34 8.53 0.06
C PHE A 211 18.79 7.11 0.25
N LEU A 212 19.68 6.11 0.40
CA LEU A 212 19.28 4.71 0.55
C LEU A 212 18.23 4.46 1.66
N PRO A 213 18.35 5.04 2.88
CA PRO A 213 17.32 4.86 3.91
C PRO A 213 15.95 5.41 3.50
N TYR A 214 15.92 6.56 2.83
CA TYR A 214 14.68 7.12 2.28
C TYR A 214 14.09 6.22 1.19
N PHE A 215 14.94 5.75 0.30
CA PHE A 215 14.54 4.86 -0.77
C PHE A 215 13.99 3.52 -0.25
N LEU A 216 14.66 2.94 0.75
CA LEU A 216 14.22 1.69 1.36
C LEU A 216 12.90 1.88 2.11
N VAL A 217 12.67 2.99 2.82
CA VAL A 217 11.37 3.20 3.50
C VAL A 217 10.22 3.30 2.51
N GLN A 218 10.44 3.92 1.36
CA GLN A 218 9.47 4.00 0.26
C GLN A 218 9.14 2.62 -0.34
N THR A 219 9.97 1.62 -0.06
CA THR A 219 9.74 0.22 -0.46
C THR A 219 9.14 -0.59 0.70
N THR A 220 9.68 -0.47 1.91
CA THR A 220 9.25 -1.24 3.10
C THR A 220 7.91 -0.79 3.66
N GLY A 221 7.55 0.48 3.49
CA GLY A 221 6.25 1.03 3.84
C GLY A 221 5.11 0.39 3.04
N PRO A 222 5.09 0.49 1.70
CA PRO A 222 4.08 -0.17 0.86
C PRO A 222 4.07 -1.70 1.00
N LEU A 223 5.22 -2.32 1.25
CA LEU A 223 5.31 -3.73 1.61
C LEU A 223 4.46 -4.07 2.85
N SER A 224 4.56 -3.25 3.91
CA SER A 224 3.76 -3.43 5.12
C SER A 224 2.25 -3.30 4.88
N GLN A 225 1.87 -2.42 3.94
CA GLN A 225 0.48 -2.26 3.51
C GLN A 225 -0.01 -3.48 2.73
N SER A 226 0.75 -3.94 1.74
CA SER A 226 0.39 -5.12 0.94
C SER A 226 0.26 -6.37 1.81
N TYR A 227 1.19 -6.56 2.75
CA TYR A 227 1.09 -7.63 3.75
C TYR A 227 -0.23 -7.54 4.53
N MET A 228 -0.62 -6.34 4.96
CA MET A 228 -1.79 -6.18 5.78
C MET A 228 -3.10 -6.42 5.04
N TYR A 229 -3.21 -5.95 3.79
CA TYR A 229 -4.36 -6.29 2.95
C TYR A 229 -4.48 -7.79 2.68
N TRP A 230 -3.35 -8.48 2.48
CA TRP A 230 -3.34 -9.93 2.35
C TRP A 230 -3.81 -10.62 3.63
N LEU A 231 -3.36 -10.15 4.80
CA LEU A 231 -3.80 -10.67 6.09
C LEU A 231 -5.30 -10.46 6.30
N LEU A 232 -5.80 -9.23 6.10
CA LEU A 232 -7.24 -8.90 6.19
C LEU A 232 -8.09 -9.78 5.27
N SER A 233 -7.62 -9.99 4.03
CA SER A 233 -8.32 -10.82 3.06
C SER A 233 -8.38 -12.29 3.47
N SER A 234 -7.44 -12.75 4.31
CA SER A 234 -7.42 -14.13 4.81
C SER A 234 -8.49 -14.41 5.88
N PHE A 235 -9.06 -13.37 6.49
CA PHE A 235 -10.14 -13.48 7.47
C PHE A 235 -11.52 -13.17 6.88
N ALA A 236 -11.59 -12.68 5.65
CA ALA A 236 -12.85 -12.32 5.04
C ALA A 236 -13.67 -13.57 4.72
N THR A 237 -14.95 -13.54 5.07
CA THR A 237 -15.94 -14.60 4.80
C THR A 237 -16.55 -14.47 3.40
N ASP A 238 -16.64 -13.24 2.90
CA ASP A 238 -17.27 -12.90 1.64
C ASP A 238 -16.60 -11.67 1.01
N ALA A 239 -16.83 -11.47 -0.29
CA ALA A 239 -16.23 -10.38 -1.05
C ALA A 239 -16.62 -8.99 -0.52
N GLN A 240 -17.86 -8.82 -0.03
CA GLN A 240 -18.33 -7.55 0.52
C GLN A 240 -17.69 -7.26 1.87
N ALA A 241 -17.54 -8.27 2.74
CA ALA A 241 -16.77 -8.13 3.98
C ALA A 241 -15.30 -7.77 3.70
N ASN A 242 -14.68 -8.37 2.69
CA ASN A 242 -13.30 -8.02 2.33
C ASN A 242 -13.17 -6.54 1.92
N VAL A 243 -14.09 -6.05 1.09
CA VAL A 243 -14.13 -4.63 0.67
C VAL A 243 -14.35 -3.71 1.88
N ARG A 244 -15.30 -4.04 2.77
CA ARG A 244 -15.55 -3.25 3.99
C ARG A 244 -14.34 -3.22 4.92
N ASN A 245 -13.70 -4.36 5.16
CA ASN A 245 -12.49 -4.46 5.98
C ASN A 245 -11.34 -3.65 5.38
N GLY A 246 -11.14 -3.75 4.05
CA GLY A 246 -10.11 -2.97 3.35
C GLY A 246 -10.38 -1.47 3.36
N ALA A 247 -11.63 -1.04 3.24
CA ALA A 247 -12.03 0.37 3.31
C ALA A 247 -11.88 0.93 4.74
N ALA A 248 -12.29 0.16 5.74
CA ALA A 248 -12.07 0.43 7.16
C ALA A 248 -10.58 0.67 7.46
N PHE A 249 -9.72 -0.22 6.98
CA PHE A 249 -8.28 -0.11 7.11
C PHE A 249 -7.74 1.15 6.40
N ARG A 250 -8.18 1.42 5.16
CA ARG A 250 -7.76 2.59 4.40
C ARG A 250 -8.11 3.92 5.08
N CYS A 251 -9.25 3.96 5.79
CA CYS A 251 -9.65 5.12 6.60
C CYS A 251 -8.66 5.37 7.76
N LEU A 252 -8.28 4.31 8.48
CA LEU A 252 -7.31 4.41 9.58
C LEU A 252 -5.91 4.79 9.07
N GLU A 253 -5.49 4.27 7.92
CA GLU A 253 -4.25 4.69 7.26
C GLU A 253 -4.26 6.20 6.96
N ALA A 254 -5.37 6.72 6.44
CA ALA A 254 -5.51 8.15 6.11
C ALA A 254 -5.45 9.04 7.37
N ILE A 255 -6.02 8.59 8.49
CA ILE A 255 -5.88 9.27 9.78
C ILE A 255 -4.40 9.29 10.21
N GLY A 256 -3.68 8.18 10.08
CA GLY A 256 -2.25 8.10 10.38
C GLY A 256 -1.42 9.06 9.54
N GLN A 257 -1.74 9.19 8.24
CA GLN A 257 -1.11 10.19 7.36
C GLN A 257 -1.39 11.62 7.83
N ALA A 258 -2.65 11.95 8.14
CA ALA A 258 -3.02 13.28 8.57
C ALA A 258 -2.29 13.69 9.86
N ILE A 259 -2.19 12.77 10.82
CA ILE A 259 -1.43 13.00 12.06
C ILE A 259 0.06 13.18 11.75
N SER A 260 0.64 12.34 10.89
CA SER A 260 2.05 12.46 10.50
C SER A 260 2.35 13.82 9.86
N TYR A 261 1.57 14.25 8.86
CA TYR A 261 1.78 15.55 8.23
C TYR A 261 1.55 16.71 9.21
N GLY A 262 0.48 16.67 10.02
CA GLY A 262 0.22 17.70 11.02
C GLY A 262 1.30 17.79 12.11
N MET A 263 1.85 16.65 12.53
CA MET A 263 2.97 16.60 13.46
C MET A 263 4.23 17.21 12.83
N ASN A 264 4.56 16.82 11.59
CA ASN A 264 5.74 17.34 10.90
C ASN A 264 5.64 18.84 10.57
N THR A 265 4.44 19.42 10.47
CA THR A 265 4.30 20.88 10.33
C THR A 265 4.58 21.67 11.61
N GLN A 266 4.48 21.03 12.77
CA GLN A 266 4.68 21.68 14.08
C GLN A 266 6.07 21.43 14.67
N ILE A 267 6.78 20.41 14.17
CA ILE A 267 8.15 20.11 14.60
C ILE A 267 9.12 21.02 13.83
N GLU A 268 9.47 22.16 14.43
CA GLU A 268 10.48 23.07 13.86
C GLU A 268 11.93 22.63 14.16
N THR A 269 12.13 21.71 15.10
CA THR A 269 13.46 21.45 15.69
C THR A 269 14.28 20.39 14.94
N SER A 270 13.68 19.24 14.58
CA SER A 270 14.37 18.17 13.84
C SER A 270 13.43 17.04 13.39
N PRO A 271 13.58 16.48 12.17
CA PRO A 271 12.88 15.28 11.71
C PRO A 271 13.06 14.04 12.62
N LEU A 272 14.03 14.07 13.52
CA LEU A 272 14.35 12.98 14.46
C LEU A 272 13.15 12.57 15.33
N ILE A 273 12.33 13.51 15.78
CA ILE A 273 11.13 13.21 16.57
C ILE A 273 10.17 12.33 15.76
N GLY A 274 9.99 12.65 14.47
CA GLY A 274 9.16 11.85 13.58
C GLY A 274 9.68 10.42 13.40
N PHE A 275 10.99 10.22 13.34
CA PHE A 275 11.61 8.89 13.25
C PHE A 275 11.37 8.07 14.52
N ILE A 276 11.58 8.68 15.70
CA ILE A 276 11.35 8.01 16.99
C ILE A 276 9.87 7.64 17.14
N VAL A 277 8.95 8.55 16.84
CA VAL A 277 7.50 8.28 16.94
C VAL A 277 7.11 7.16 15.98
N SER A 278 7.62 7.16 14.75
CA SER A 278 7.39 6.08 13.78
C SER A 278 7.90 4.72 14.28
N PHE A 279 9.07 4.70 14.92
CA PHE A 279 9.66 3.49 15.50
C PHE A 279 8.86 3.00 16.72
N ALA A 280 8.45 3.91 17.61
CA ALA A 280 7.63 3.59 18.78
C ALA A 280 6.24 3.06 18.38
N LEU A 281 5.60 3.67 17.38
CA LEU A 281 4.34 3.19 16.83
C LEU A 281 4.47 1.80 16.21
N MET A 282 5.59 1.50 15.53
CA MET A 282 5.87 0.14 15.03
C MET A 282 5.92 -0.88 16.17
N ALA A 283 6.66 -0.56 17.23
CA ALA A 283 6.81 -1.43 18.39
C ALA A 283 5.46 -1.64 19.10
N ALA A 284 4.66 -0.58 19.25
CA ALA A 284 3.32 -0.67 19.82
C ALA A 284 2.36 -1.48 18.95
N ALA A 285 2.44 -1.36 17.62
CA ALA A 285 1.63 -2.11 16.67
C ALA A 285 2.01 -3.59 16.60
N LEU A 286 3.25 -3.95 16.96
CA LEU A 286 3.75 -5.33 16.88
C LEU A 286 2.97 -6.29 17.79
N GLY A 287 2.67 -5.88 19.03
CA GLY A 287 1.95 -6.72 20.00
C GLY A 287 0.58 -7.20 19.49
N PRO A 288 -0.34 -6.28 19.13
CA PRO A 288 -1.62 -6.63 18.52
C PRO A 288 -1.49 -7.47 17.25
N MET A 289 -0.47 -7.20 16.43
CA MET A 289 -0.23 -7.94 15.20
C MET A 289 0.23 -9.37 15.44
N ILE A 290 1.05 -9.63 16.46
CA ILE A 290 1.42 -11.01 16.84
C ILE A 290 0.17 -11.79 17.25
N VAL A 291 -0.75 -11.18 18.01
CA VAL A 291 -2.03 -11.80 18.38
C VAL A 291 -2.90 -12.09 17.16
N LEU A 292 -3.00 -11.13 16.23
CA LEU A 292 -3.79 -11.26 15.01
C LEU A 292 -3.21 -12.35 14.09
N VAL A 293 -1.91 -12.35 13.86
CA VAL A 293 -1.21 -13.35 13.04
C VAL A 293 -1.36 -14.74 13.62
N ASN A 294 -1.25 -14.89 14.94
CA ASN A 294 -1.48 -16.18 15.60
C ASN A 294 -2.93 -16.64 15.59
N SER A 295 -3.89 -15.73 15.39
CA SER A 295 -5.31 -16.05 15.21
C SER A 295 -5.67 -16.34 13.75
N THR A 296 -4.70 -16.29 12.82
CA THR A 296 -4.94 -16.51 11.38
C THR A 296 -5.42 -17.95 11.14
N PRO A 297 -6.57 -18.13 10.47
CA PRO A 297 -7.07 -19.45 10.08
C PRO A 297 -6.05 -20.18 9.20
N ASP A 298 -5.91 -21.49 9.40
CA ASP A 298 -5.03 -22.32 8.56
C ASP A 298 -5.56 -22.48 7.13
N ARG A 299 -6.87 -22.27 6.93
CA ARG A 299 -7.55 -22.18 5.63
C ARG A 299 -8.38 -20.90 5.56
N ILE A 300 -8.35 -20.24 4.40
CA ILE A 300 -9.10 -19.00 4.18
C ILE A 300 -10.60 -19.31 4.27
N PRO A 301 -11.37 -18.66 5.17
CA PRO A 301 -12.80 -18.95 5.36
C PRO A 301 -13.63 -18.81 4.08
N ALA A 302 -13.31 -17.81 3.24
CA ALA A 302 -13.97 -17.65 1.94
C ALA A 302 -13.79 -18.86 1.00
N ASP A 303 -12.62 -19.51 1.02
CA ASP A 303 -12.37 -20.68 0.16
C ASP A 303 -13.14 -21.89 0.67
N VAL A 304 -13.31 -22.04 1.99
CA VAL A 304 -14.13 -23.10 2.59
C VAL A 304 -15.61 -22.92 2.24
N VAL A 305 -16.13 -21.69 2.34
CA VAL A 305 -17.52 -21.38 1.97
C VAL A 305 -17.76 -21.61 0.47
N MET A 306 -16.79 -21.28 -0.38
CA MET A 306 -16.88 -21.59 -1.81
C MET A 306 -16.84 -23.09 -2.09
N GLU A 307 -15.97 -23.86 -1.45
CA GLU A 307 -15.93 -25.33 -1.57
C GLU A 307 -17.23 -25.99 -1.08
N GLU A 308 -17.85 -25.47 -0.02
CA GLU A 308 -19.15 -25.93 0.46
C GLU A 308 -20.28 -25.60 -0.53
N GLN A 309 -20.25 -24.40 -1.14
CA GLN A 309 -21.20 -24.03 -2.19
C GLN A 309 -21.04 -24.90 -3.45
N GLU A 310 -19.81 -25.24 -3.84
CA GLU A 310 -19.53 -26.16 -4.95
C GLU A 310 -20.04 -27.59 -4.67
N LYS A 311 -19.93 -28.06 -3.41
CA LYS A 311 -20.43 -29.39 -3.01
C LYS A 311 -21.95 -29.47 -2.92
N VAL A 312 -22.63 -28.37 -2.60
CA VAL A 312 -24.10 -28.32 -2.41
C VAL A 312 -24.87 -28.08 -3.71
N HIS A 313 -24.23 -27.56 -4.77
CA HIS A 313 -24.85 -27.35 -6.09
C HIS A 313 -23.96 -27.90 -7.24
N PRO A 314 -23.82 -29.24 -7.38
CA PRO A 314 -23.08 -29.84 -8.48
C PRO A 314 -23.69 -29.55 -9.87
N GLU A 315 -25.02 -29.39 -9.96
CA GLU A 315 -25.74 -29.25 -11.24
C GLU A 315 -25.52 -27.89 -11.95
N LYS A 316 -25.11 -26.84 -11.24
CA LYS A 316 -24.77 -25.55 -11.90
C LYS A 316 -23.39 -25.55 -12.57
N VAL A 317 -22.56 -26.56 -12.28
CA VAL A 317 -21.20 -26.68 -12.83
C VAL A 317 -21.17 -27.68 -14.00
N GLU A 318 -22.01 -28.71 -14.02
CA GLU A 318 -22.11 -29.63 -15.16
C GLU A 318 -22.66 -28.97 -16.43
N GLY A 319 -23.54 -27.96 -16.30
CA GLY A 319 -23.98 -27.13 -17.43
C GLY A 319 -22.88 -26.22 -18.01
N LEU A 320 -21.80 -25.95 -17.26
CA LEU A 320 -20.64 -25.18 -17.71
C LEU A 320 -19.56 -26.08 -18.35
N LYS A 321 -19.41 -27.33 -17.90
CA LYS A 321 -18.48 -28.30 -18.52
C LYS A 321 -19.00 -28.93 -19.80
N SER A 322 -20.31 -29.04 -19.96
CA SER A 322 -20.92 -29.66 -21.17
C SER A 322 -20.98 -28.74 -22.39
N GLN A 323 -20.58 -27.47 -22.28
CA GLN A 323 -20.37 -26.56 -23.41
C GLN A 323 -18.89 -26.48 -23.87
N GLU A 324 -17.98 -27.27 -23.27
CA GLU A 324 -16.56 -27.37 -23.66
C GLU A 324 -16.26 -28.57 -24.60
N VAL A 325 -17.25 -29.06 -25.36
CA VAL A 325 -17.02 -30.00 -26.48
C VAL A 325 -17.35 -29.32 -27.80
#